data_AF-A0A7K8VIX1-F1
#
_entry.id   AF-A0A7K8VIX1-F1
#
_cell.length_a   1.000
_cell.length_b   1.000
_cell.length_c   1.000
_cell.angle_alpha   90.00
_cell.angle_beta   90.00
_cell.angle_gamma   90.00
#
_symmetry.space_group_name_H-M   'P 1'
#
loop_
_entity.id
_entity.type
_entity.pdbx_description
1 polymer ?
#
loop_
_entity_poly.entity_id
_entity_poly.type
_entity_poly.pdbx_seq_one_letter_code
_entity_poly.pdbx_strand_id
1 'polypeptide(L)'
;AQAFVRIEIEDINDNQPVFEQAVYVTSISSHTQPGTEIINVVATDRDSGIYGLVTYEISSGDPHGRFSIDPQFGIIRTKKQLDHETQSEYTLHIAAEDCGSPPLTSLLMLDSLAVKIVILDINDNSPSFTSSSHSYVMEDVEVGFLVHHIIAKDPDEGRNGQVTYHILSGNENKAFVLDKITGLLTTAQPLDHEIQECYSLTVMALDDGSPALSATQVLTIIVLDVNDETPIFLKQLYETAVHENQDPGEFVTKVEAVDSDAGLNSLLRYEILPGPGYEKFKINSDSGELATTASLDRETQEVFSIKGSPSRSSTAQLTLMVLDENDHNPLFAKIQYQISVREDLEEGSAILDLFASDEDDGLNGEVTYSLIDDTFGAFAIDSVTGSIVTTKALDRETKSQYTFRAVASDCSSHFPRSTTVSVVVHIDDVNDNDPVFLQNPIRAFVPAETPVNETVLTVRVEDVDLGSNGAVVFSLMTVETVFRIDAKTGDIILQEPLTSKDFSTQLLVMVADQGISPRTATAMVIIFTEEQEEEISFTHSLYEASVPENSAAGRH
;
A
#
# COMPACT_ATOMS: atom_id res chain seq x y z
N ALA A 1 10.16 -156.24 -5.11
CA ALA A 1 10.67 -155.06 -4.39
C ALA A 1 9.79 -153.88 -4.75
N GLN A 2 9.35 -153.08 -3.78
CA GLN A 2 8.64 -151.81 -4.01
C GLN A 2 9.64 -150.66 -3.85
N ALA A 3 9.53 -149.64 -4.68
CA ALA A 3 10.30 -148.41 -4.60
C ALA A 3 9.35 -147.22 -4.43
N PHE A 4 9.68 -146.31 -3.52
CA PHE A 4 9.05 -145.00 -3.42
C PHE A 4 9.83 -144.02 -4.28
N VAL A 5 9.14 -143.33 -5.17
CA VAL A 5 9.68 -142.20 -5.92
C VAL A 5 9.20 -140.94 -5.22
N ARG A 6 10.15 -140.13 -4.76
CA ARG A 6 9.90 -138.75 -4.34
C ARG A 6 10.23 -137.87 -5.54
N ILE A 7 9.21 -137.21 -6.07
CA ILE A 7 9.37 -136.18 -7.09
C ILE A 7 9.32 -134.86 -6.34
N GLU A 8 10.43 -134.14 -6.32
CA GLU A 8 10.45 -132.73 -5.95
C GLU A 8 10.24 -131.94 -7.24
N ILE A 9 9.21 -131.09 -7.25
CA ILE A 9 8.99 -130.13 -8.33
C ILE A 9 9.73 -128.87 -7.91
N GLU A 10 10.71 -128.49 -8.71
CA GLU A 10 11.38 -127.19 -8.57
C GLU A 10 10.52 -126.14 -9.25
N ASP A 11 10.41 -125.00 -8.59
CA ASP A 11 9.71 -123.83 -9.10
C ASP A 11 10.54 -123.15 -10.21
N ILE A 12 9.87 -122.60 -11.20
CA ILE A 12 10.48 -121.79 -12.26
C ILE A 12 9.87 -120.39 -12.21
N ASN A 13 10.67 -119.36 -12.48
CA ASN A 13 10.20 -117.97 -12.49
C ASN A 13 9.29 -117.74 -13.71
N ASP A 14 7.99 -118.01 -13.57
CA ASP A 14 6.99 -117.93 -14.65
C ASP A 14 5.77 -117.05 -14.31
N ASN A 15 5.71 -116.51 -13.10
CA ASN A 15 4.80 -115.45 -12.71
C ASN A 15 5.56 -114.13 -12.54
N GLN A 16 4.86 -113.01 -12.72
CA GLN A 16 5.41 -111.68 -12.48
C GLN A 16 4.72 -111.06 -11.26
N PRO A 17 5.35 -110.08 -10.57
CA PRO A 17 4.70 -109.38 -9.48
C PRO A 17 3.49 -108.57 -9.99
N VAL A 18 2.35 -108.71 -9.31
CA VAL A 18 1.12 -107.97 -9.63
C VAL A 18 0.70 -107.15 -8.41
N PHE A 19 0.48 -105.83 -8.60
CA PHE A 19 -0.03 -104.95 -7.56
C PHE A 19 -1.49 -105.27 -7.22
N GLU A 20 -1.86 -105.15 -5.94
CA GLU A 20 -3.24 -105.39 -5.48
C GLU A 20 -4.24 -104.36 -6.05
N GLN A 21 -3.79 -103.14 -6.33
CA GLN A 21 -4.59 -102.07 -6.93
C GLN A 21 -3.83 -101.43 -8.10
N ALA A 22 -4.56 -100.97 -9.11
CA ALA A 22 -3.97 -100.31 -10.28
C ALA A 22 -3.66 -98.82 -10.05
N VAL A 23 -4.35 -98.17 -9.09
CA VAL A 23 -4.16 -96.76 -8.73
C VAL A 23 -4.38 -96.57 -7.24
N TYR A 24 -3.47 -95.85 -6.58
CA TYR A 24 -3.67 -95.35 -5.22
C TYR A 24 -3.78 -93.83 -5.25
N VAL A 25 -4.73 -93.30 -4.47
CA VAL A 25 -4.87 -91.85 -4.27
C VAL A 25 -4.80 -91.57 -2.78
N THR A 26 -3.90 -90.66 -2.40
CA THR A 26 -3.74 -90.22 -1.02
C THR A 26 -3.47 -88.72 -0.98
N SER A 27 -3.69 -88.12 0.18
CA SER A 27 -3.45 -86.70 0.41
C SER A 27 -2.61 -86.51 1.66
N ILE A 28 -1.67 -85.58 1.61
CA ILE A 28 -0.74 -85.31 2.70
C ILE A 28 -0.51 -83.81 2.84
N SER A 29 -0.37 -83.30 4.06
CA SER A 29 -0.09 -81.87 4.29
C SER A 29 1.33 -81.51 3.82
N SER A 30 1.51 -80.33 3.23
CA SER A 30 2.82 -79.77 2.87
C SER A 30 3.79 -79.67 4.07
N HIS A 31 3.27 -79.45 5.29
CA HIS A 31 4.05 -79.44 6.54
C HIS A 31 4.49 -80.82 7.06
N THR A 32 4.24 -81.90 6.31
CA THR A 32 4.63 -83.23 6.76
C THR A 32 6.14 -83.37 6.86
N GLN A 33 6.63 -83.81 8.04
CA GLN A 33 8.05 -83.96 8.29
C GLN A 33 8.67 -85.04 7.39
N PRO A 34 9.92 -84.86 6.93
CA PRO A 34 10.66 -85.91 6.24
C PRO A 34 10.73 -87.20 7.06
N GLY A 35 10.56 -88.34 6.40
CA GLY A 35 10.55 -89.68 6.99
C GLY A 35 9.15 -90.21 7.30
N THR A 36 8.09 -89.41 7.11
CA THR A 36 6.71 -89.81 7.39
C THR A 36 6.21 -90.82 6.36
N GLU A 37 5.59 -91.89 6.83
CA GLU A 37 4.95 -92.91 6.00
C GLU A 37 3.64 -92.36 5.41
N ILE A 38 3.52 -92.43 4.08
CA ILE A 38 2.39 -91.85 3.33
C ILE A 38 1.36 -92.94 3.04
N ILE A 39 1.82 -94.02 2.42
CA ILE A 39 0.99 -95.13 1.97
C ILE A 39 1.87 -96.35 1.74
N ASN A 40 1.28 -97.54 1.89
CA ASN A 40 1.92 -98.80 1.57
C ASN A 40 1.32 -99.36 0.27
N VAL A 41 2.16 -99.70 -0.70
CA VAL A 41 1.76 -100.39 -1.94
C VAL A 41 2.23 -101.83 -1.90
N VAL A 42 1.33 -102.76 -2.23
CA VAL A 42 1.59 -104.20 -2.12
C VAL A 42 1.45 -104.84 -3.49
N ALA A 43 2.49 -105.57 -3.89
CA ALA A 43 2.48 -106.48 -5.01
C ALA A 43 2.77 -107.90 -4.53
N THR A 44 2.13 -108.86 -5.17
CA THR A 44 2.29 -110.28 -4.88
C THR A 44 2.76 -111.01 -6.12
N ASP A 45 3.76 -111.87 -5.94
CA ASP A 45 4.18 -112.85 -6.93
C ASP A 45 3.72 -114.25 -6.48
N ARG A 46 3.33 -115.11 -7.43
CA ARG A 46 2.82 -116.45 -7.15
C ARG A 46 3.93 -117.50 -7.07
N ASP A 47 5.15 -117.16 -7.47
CA ASP A 47 6.30 -118.05 -7.42
C ASP A 47 6.81 -118.23 -5.99
N SER A 48 7.67 -119.23 -5.78
CA SER A 48 8.17 -119.66 -4.47
C SER A 48 9.63 -119.26 -4.25
N GLY A 49 10.01 -119.02 -2.99
CA GLY A 49 11.39 -118.69 -2.65
C GLY A 49 11.82 -117.33 -3.21
N ILE A 50 12.96 -117.27 -3.90
CA ILE A 50 13.49 -116.01 -4.45
C ILE A 50 12.67 -115.48 -5.65
N TYR A 51 11.98 -116.37 -6.36
CA TYR A 51 11.12 -116.02 -7.50
C TYR A 51 9.83 -115.32 -7.02
N GLY A 52 9.35 -115.66 -5.81
CA GLY A 52 8.21 -114.97 -5.20
C GLY A 52 8.52 -113.68 -4.44
N LEU A 53 9.81 -113.31 -4.29
CA LEU A 53 10.22 -112.19 -3.45
C LEU A 53 10.24 -110.89 -4.24
N VAL A 54 9.29 -110.00 -3.93
CA VAL A 54 9.09 -108.72 -4.63
C VAL A 54 9.91 -107.60 -4.01
N THR A 55 10.55 -106.80 -4.87
CA THR A 55 11.23 -105.55 -4.52
C THR A 55 10.58 -104.35 -5.21
N TYR A 56 10.59 -103.19 -4.56
CA TYR A 56 9.88 -101.98 -5.03
C TYR A 56 10.81 -100.82 -5.34
N GLU A 57 10.53 -100.08 -6.41
CA GLU A 57 11.24 -98.85 -6.78
C GLU A 57 10.30 -97.77 -7.35
N ILE A 58 10.60 -96.49 -7.09
CA ILE A 58 9.94 -95.37 -7.77
C ILE A 58 10.61 -95.19 -9.14
N SER A 59 9.91 -95.60 -10.21
CA SER A 59 10.42 -95.55 -11.59
C SER A 59 10.40 -94.14 -12.19
N SER A 60 9.39 -93.32 -11.87
CA SER A 60 9.25 -91.94 -12.34
C SER A 60 8.16 -91.19 -11.54
N GLY A 61 7.99 -89.89 -11.81
CA GLY A 61 6.95 -89.07 -11.17
C GLY A 61 7.40 -88.24 -9.97
N ASP A 62 8.67 -88.36 -9.55
CA ASP A 62 9.29 -87.57 -8.49
C ASP A 62 10.45 -86.69 -9.01
N PRO A 63 10.16 -85.60 -9.76
CA PRO A 63 11.19 -84.77 -10.38
C PRO A 63 12.12 -84.07 -9.38
N HIS A 64 11.69 -83.92 -8.13
CA HIS A 64 12.42 -83.19 -7.09
C HIS A 64 13.04 -84.10 -6.01
N GLY A 65 12.88 -85.42 -6.15
CA GLY A 65 13.39 -86.41 -5.19
C GLY A 65 12.81 -86.21 -3.80
N ARG A 66 11.51 -85.92 -3.70
CA ARG A 66 10.76 -85.64 -2.47
C ARG A 66 10.27 -86.91 -1.79
N PHE A 67 10.25 -88.06 -2.46
CA PHE A 67 9.74 -89.33 -1.94
C PHE A 67 10.82 -90.42 -1.95
N SER A 68 10.58 -91.46 -1.16
CA SER A 68 11.37 -92.70 -1.16
C SER A 68 10.44 -93.87 -0.90
N ILE A 69 10.71 -95.02 -1.50
CA ILE A 69 9.97 -96.27 -1.23
C ILE A 69 10.88 -97.26 -0.50
N ASP A 70 10.31 -97.95 0.48
CA ASP A 70 10.97 -99.08 1.13
C ASP A 70 11.02 -100.28 0.15
N PRO A 71 12.20 -100.74 -0.27
CA PRO A 71 12.31 -101.76 -1.31
C PRO A 71 11.83 -103.14 -0.84
N GLN A 72 11.72 -103.38 0.48
CA GLN A 72 11.24 -104.67 1.01
C GLN A 72 9.75 -104.64 1.33
N PHE A 73 9.23 -103.49 1.78
CA PHE A 73 7.88 -103.39 2.33
C PHE A 73 6.90 -102.57 1.48
N GLY A 74 7.35 -101.89 0.43
CA GLY A 74 6.48 -101.06 -0.42
C GLY A 74 5.97 -99.78 0.25
N ILE A 75 6.56 -99.38 1.39
CA ILE A 75 6.13 -98.19 2.14
C ILE A 75 6.74 -96.94 1.51
N ILE A 76 5.89 -96.06 0.99
CA ILE A 76 6.31 -94.75 0.47
C ILE A 76 6.41 -93.76 1.63
N ARG A 77 7.55 -93.09 1.74
CA ARG A 77 7.87 -92.08 2.77
C ARG A 77 8.23 -90.74 2.14
N THR A 78 7.95 -89.65 2.85
CA THR A 78 8.52 -88.34 2.53
C THR A 78 10.03 -88.37 2.74
N LYS A 79 10.80 -87.80 1.81
CA LYS A 79 12.28 -87.71 1.87
C LYS A 79 12.76 -86.29 2.14
N LYS A 80 12.00 -85.29 1.68
CA LYS A 80 12.24 -83.86 1.89
C LYS A 80 10.92 -83.19 2.24
N GLN A 81 11.00 -81.96 2.78
CA GLN A 81 9.84 -81.12 3.01
C GLN A 81 9.08 -80.89 1.69
N LEU A 82 7.75 -80.88 1.77
CA LEU A 82 6.84 -80.65 0.66
C LEU A 82 6.42 -79.18 0.66
N ASP A 83 6.03 -78.67 -0.49
CA ASP A 83 5.67 -77.25 -0.69
C ASP A 83 4.53 -77.21 -1.70
N HIS A 84 3.35 -76.77 -1.29
CA HIS A 84 2.15 -76.82 -2.13
C HIS A 84 2.29 -75.84 -3.31
N GLU A 85 2.86 -74.67 -3.04
CA GLU A 85 3.01 -73.55 -3.97
C GLU A 85 4.01 -73.87 -5.09
N THR A 86 5.03 -74.70 -4.80
CA THR A 86 5.91 -75.26 -5.82
C THR A 86 5.23 -76.35 -6.64
N GLN A 87 4.57 -77.31 -5.97
CA GLN A 87 3.90 -78.44 -6.64
C GLN A 87 2.83 -79.08 -5.75
N SER A 88 1.56 -78.88 -6.13
CA SER A 88 0.39 -79.35 -5.39
C SER A 88 0.01 -80.82 -5.63
N GLU A 89 0.58 -81.47 -6.63
CA GLU A 89 0.26 -82.87 -6.97
C GLU A 89 1.48 -83.63 -7.52
N TYR A 90 1.64 -84.88 -7.06
CA TYR A 90 2.60 -85.84 -7.60
C TYR A 90 1.88 -87.09 -8.10
N THR A 91 2.30 -87.61 -9.26
CA THR A 91 1.87 -88.92 -9.74
C THR A 91 3.09 -89.81 -9.86
N LEU A 92 3.35 -90.63 -8.84
CA LEU A 92 4.49 -91.54 -8.78
C LEU A 92 4.15 -92.83 -9.55
N HIS A 93 5.08 -93.29 -10.38
CA HIS A 93 4.99 -94.59 -11.02
C HIS A 93 5.89 -95.58 -10.29
N ILE A 94 5.30 -96.61 -9.68
CA ILE A 94 6.03 -97.61 -8.90
C ILE A 94 6.21 -98.87 -9.75
N ALA A 95 7.43 -99.41 -9.73
CA ALA A 95 7.77 -100.70 -10.31
C ALA A 95 7.94 -101.74 -9.20
N ALA A 96 7.49 -102.96 -9.47
CA ALA A 96 7.72 -104.15 -8.65
C ALA A 96 8.49 -105.18 -9.49
N GLU A 97 9.53 -105.77 -8.91
CA GLU A 97 10.40 -106.76 -9.55
C GLU A 97 10.62 -107.97 -8.63
N ASP A 98 10.60 -109.18 -9.18
CA ASP A 98 11.03 -110.38 -8.47
C ASP A 98 12.56 -110.41 -8.25
N CYS A 99 13.04 -111.34 -7.42
CA CYS A 99 14.48 -111.56 -7.19
C CYS A 99 15.05 -112.73 -8.03
N GLY A 100 14.42 -113.06 -9.17
CA GLY A 100 14.87 -114.12 -10.08
C GLY A 100 16.12 -113.76 -10.89
N SER A 101 16.70 -114.73 -11.60
CA SER A 101 17.79 -114.49 -12.57
C SER A 101 17.56 -115.23 -13.90
N PRO A 102 17.27 -114.54 -15.01
CA PRO A 102 17.04 -113.09 -15.09
C PRO A 102 15.81 -112.68 -14.26
N PRO A 103 15.82 -111.49 -13.61
CA PRO A 103 14.63 -111.01 -12.92
C PRO A 103 13.52 -110.81 -13.95
N LEU A 104 12.31 -111.30 -13.68
CA LEU A 104 11.16 -110.86 -14.48
C LEU A 104 10.71 -109.52 -13.92
N THR A 105 11.31 -108.48 -14.46
CA THR A 105 10.83 -107.13 -14.24
C THR A 105 9.56 -106.91 -15.08
N SER A 106 8.53 -106.29 -14.52
CA SER A 106 7.29 -105.84 -15.22
C SER A 106 7.51 -104.80 -16.34
N LEU A 107 8.76 -104.64 -16.83
CA LEU A 107 9.22 -103.61 -17.76
C LEU A 107 8.84 -103.82 -19.23
N LEU A 108 8.18 -104.93 -19.59
CA LEU A 108 7.64 -105.14 -20.92
C LEU A 108 6.18 -105.58 -20.85
N MET A 109 5.34 -104.61 -20.46
CA MET A 109 3.87 -104.53 -20.53
C MET A 109 3.13 -104.61 -19.19
N LEU A 110 2.63 -103.44 -18.76
CA LEU A 110 1.29 -103.23 -18.16
C LEU A 110 1.03 -103.40 -16.65
N ASP A 111 2.01 -103.30 -15.74
CA ASP A 111 1.71 -103.20 -14.29
C ASP A 111 2.52 -102.11 -13.54
N SER A 112 2.83 -100.97 -14.17
CA SER A 112 3.32 -99.80 -13.41
C SER A 112 2.18 -99.17 -12.60
N LEU A 113 2.29 -99.19 -11.28
CA LEU A 113 1.28 -98.64 -10.38
C LEU A 113 1.39 -97.10 -10.34
N ALA A 114 0.28 -96.41 -10.58
CA ALA A 114 0.21 -94.95 -10.40
C ALA A 114 -0.27 -94.59 -8.97
N VAL A 115 0.57 -93.88 -8.22
CA VAL A 115 0.23 -93.33 -6.90
C VAL A 115 0.09 -91.81 -7.03
N LYS A 116 -1.15 -91.32 -6.98
CA LYS A 116 -1.45 -89.88 -6.96
C LYS A 116 -1.42 -89.38 -5.52
N ILE A 117 -0.49 -88.48 -5.24
CA ILE A 117 -0.32 -87.82 -3.95
C ILE A 117 -0.74 -86.35 -4.14
N VAL A 118 -1.83 -85.97 -3.50
CA VAL A 118 -2.29 -84.56 -3.44
C VAL A 118 -1.66 -83.91 -2.23
N ILE A 119 -0.96 -82.80 -2.43
CA ILE A 119 -0.41 -82.00 -1.33
C ILE A 119 -1.52 -81.07 -0.86
N LEU A 120 -1.97 -81.24 0.37
CA LEU A 120 -2.96 -80.35 0.97
C LEU A 120 -2.29 -79.03 1.34
N ASP A 121 -2.88 -77.96 0.83
CA ASP A 121 -2.52 -76.59 1.14
C ASP A 121 -2.71 -76.28 2.63
N ILE A 122 -1.90 -75.34 3.12
CA ILE A 122 -1.94 -74.81 4.48
C ILE A 122 -1.68 -73.30 4.40
N ASN A 123 -2.14 -72.55 5.39
CA ASN A 123 -1.89 -71.11 5.42
C ASN A 123 -0.48 -70.81 5.94
N ASP A 124 0.54 -70.90 5.09
CA ASP A 124 1.94 -70.64 5.43
C ASP A 124 2.55 -69.46 4.66
N ASN A 125 1.83 -68.86 3.72
CA ASN A 125 2.17 -67.58 3.13
C ASN A 125 1.25 -66.48 3.66
N SER A 126 1.80 -65.26 3.72
CA SER A 126 1.03 -64.07 4.11
C SER A 126 0.75 -63.20 2.89
N PRO A 127 -0.34 -62.42 2.88
CA PRO A 127 -0.63 -61.52 1.77
C PRO A 127 0.50 -60.51 1.55
N SER A 128 0.75 -60.11 0.30
CA SER A 128 1.77 -59.13 -0.05
C SER A 128 1.21 -58.02 -0.94
N PHE A 129 1.41 -56.76 -0.54
CA PHE A 129 0.91 -55.61 -1.31
C PHE A 129 1.68 -55.44 -2.63
N THR A 130 0.93 -55.18 -3.70
CA THR A 130 1.44 -54.90 -5.05
C THR A 130 1.02 -53.51 -5.54
N SER A 131 0.06 -52.86 -4.88
CA SER A 131 -0.31 -51.46 -5.12
C SER A 131 0.75 -50.48 -4.61
N SER A 132 0.75 -49.27 -5.19
CA SER A 132 1.63 -48.16 -4.78
C SER A 132 1.35 -47.76 -3.33
N SER A 133 2.39 -47.35 -2.60
CA SER A 133 2.26 -46.75 -1.26
C SER A 133 1.87 -45.26 -1.30
N HIS A 134 1.66 -44.70 -2.49
CA HIS A 134 1.31 -43.29 -2.67
C HIS A 134 0.10 -43.14 -3.60
N SER A 135 -0.79 -42.21 -3.26
CA SER A 135 -1.87 -41.73 -4.12
C SER A 135 -1.99 -40.21 -4.09
N TYR A 136 -2.59 -39.66 -5.14
CA TYR A 136 -2.83 -38.22 -5.29
C TYR A 136 -4.30 -37.99 -5.64
N VAL A 137 -4.92 -37.00 -5.02
CA VAL A 137 -6.33 -36.67 -5.23
C VAL A 137 -6.50 -35.17 -5.14
N MET A 138 -7.27 -34.55 -6.05
CA MET A 138 -7.62 -33.13 -5.94
C MET A 138 -8.62 -32.94 -4.81
N GLU A 139 -8.61 -31.80 -4.12
CA GLU A 139 -9.56 -31.56 -3.03
C GLU A 139 -11.00 -31.34 -3.49
N ASP A 140 -11.19 -30.78 -4.69
CA ASP A 140 -12.48 -30.44 -5.29
C ASP A 140 -13.29 -31.65 -5.80
N VAL A 141 -12.78 -32.87 -5.60
CA VAL A 141 -13.47 -34.09 -6.01
C VAL A 141 -14.74 -34.32 -5.20
N GLU A 142 -15.78 -34.80 -5.88
CA GLU A 142 -17.03 -35.16 -5.21
C GLU A 142 -16.85 -36.34 -4.23
N VAL A 143 -17.74 -36.40 -3.23
CA VAL A 143 -17.82 -37.54 -2.32
C VAL A 143 -18.16 -38.81 -3.11
N GLY A 144 -17.40 -39.88 -2.88
CA GLY A 144 -17.49 -41.15 -3.59
C GLY A 144 -16.46 -41.31 -4.72
N PHE A 145 -15.58 -40.33 -4.92
CA PHE A 145 -14.48 -40.39 -5.88
C PHE A 145 -13.50 -41.51 -5.55
N LEU A 146 -13.03 -42.24 -6.56
CA LEU A 146 -12.05 -43.32 -6.41
C LEU A 146 -10.65 -42.74 -6.23
N VAL A 147 -10.10 -42.88 -5.03
CA VAL A 147 -8.78 -42.34 -4.64
C VAL A 147 -7.66 -43.31 -4.94
N HIS A 148 -7.86 -44.59 -4.64
CA HIS A 148 -6.83 -45.62 -4.82
C HIS A 148 -7.45 -47.02 -4.95
N HIS A 149 -6.73 -47.93 -5.60
CA HIS A 149 -7.09 -49.35 -5.62
C HIS A 149 -5.97 -50.15 -4.94
N ILE A 150 -6.26 -50.61 -3.73
CA ILE A 150 -5.34 -51.38 -2.90
C ILE A 150 -5.39 -52.83 -3.35
N ILE A 151 -4.22 -53.38 -3.69
CA ILE A 151 -4.11 -54.74 -4.23
C ILE A 151 -3.02 -55.48 -3.47
N ALA A 152 -3.39 -56.57 -2.82
CA ALA A 152 -2.48 -57.55 -2.25
C ALA A 152 -2.71 -58.93 -2.86
N LYS A 153 -1.66 -59.74 -2.88
CA LYS A 153 -1.68 -61.12 -3.40
C LYS A 153 -1.19 -62.08 -2.34
N ASP A 154 -1.89 -63.19 -2.23
CA ASP A 154 -1.53 -64.32 -1.41
C ASP A 154 -1.43 -65.57 -2.31
N PRO A 155 -0.31 -66.32 -2.28
CA PRO A 155 -0.12 -67.48 -3.14
C PRO A 155 -0.90 -68.73 -2.71
N ASP A 156 -1.44 -68.78 -1.49
CA ASP A 156 -2.09 -69.97 -0.94
C ASP A 156 -3.44 -70.27 -1.64
N GLU A 157 -3.96 -71.49 -1.52
CA GLU A 157 -5.15 -71.93 -2.25
C GLU A 157 -6.45 -71.57 -1.52
N GLY A 158 -7.46 -71.14 -2.28
CA GLY A 158 -8.83 -71.00 -1.77
C GLY A 158 -8.96 -69.93 -0.69
N ARG A 159 -9.37 -70.33 0.53
CA ARG A 159 -9.55 -69.40 1.66
C ARG A 159 -8.22 -68.92 2.25
N ASN A 160 -7.18 -69.74 2.18
CA ASN A 160 -5.83 -69.37 2.63
C ASN A 160 -5.29 -68.22 1.76
N GLY A 161 -5.57 -68.23 0.45
CA GLY A 161 -5.23 -67.11 -0.44
C GLY A 161 -6.26 -65.96 -0.53
N GLN A 162 -7.38 -66.04 0.19
CA GLN A 162 -8.49 -65.09 0.03
C GLN A 162 -8.28 -63.83 0.87
N VAL A 163 -7.82 -62.75 0.22
CA VAL A 163 -7.49 -61.50 0.90
C VAL A 163 -8.70 -60.60 1.13
N THR A 164 -8.75 -60.00 2.32
CA THR A 164 -9.64 -58.89 2.68
C THR A 164 -8.85 -57.68 3.18
N TYR A 165 -9.41 -56.49 2.97
CA TYR A 165 -8.73 -55.22 3.24
C TYR A 165 -9.35 -54.43 4.39
N HIS A 166 -8.51 -53.84 5.23
CA HIS A 166 -8.91 -53.05 6.39
C HIS A 166 -8.05 -51.80 6.56
N ILE A 167 -8.64 -50.70 7.03
CA ILE A 167 -7.89 -49.53 7.51
C ILE A 167 -7.71 -49.70 9.02
N LEU A 168 -6.46 -49.71 9.49
CA LEU A 168 -6.13 -49.83 10.91
C LEU A 168 -6.05 -48.47 11.62
N SER A 169 -5.48 -47.46 10.96
CA SER A 169 -5.28 -46.11 11.50
C SER A 169 -5.04 -45.08 10.40
N GLY A 170 -5.05 -43.78 10.76
CA GLY A 170 -4.81 -42.66 9.85
C GLY A 170 -6.06 -42.10 9.17
N ASN A 171 -7.24 -42.67 9.47
CA ASN A 171 -8.54 -42.25 8.93
C ASN A 171 -9.52 -41.88 10.06
N GLU A 172 -9.02 -41.20 11.10
CA GLU A 172 -9.78 -40.85 12.31
C GLU A 172 -11.00 -39.96 11.98
N ASN A 173 -10.84 -39.07 11.00
CA ASN A 173 -11.90 -38.19 10.51
C ASN A 173 -12.89 -38.87 9.56
N LYS A 174 -12.68 -40.16 9.24
CA LYS A 174 -13.50 -40.94 8.29
C LYS A 174 -13.59 -40.28 6.91
N ALA A 175 -12.50 -39.66 6.47
CA ALA A 175 -12.39 -39.01 5.15
C ALA A 175 -12.50 -40.03 4.00
N PHE A 176 -12.10 -41.30 4.25
CA PHE A 176 -12.13 -42.35 3.24
C PHE A 176 -12.94 -43.58 3.67
N VAL A 177 -13.46 -44.30 2.67
CA VAL A 177 -14.09 -45.61 2.85
C VAL A 177 -13.36 -46.62 1.97
N LEU A 178 -12.96 -47.74 2.59
CA LEU A 178 -12.32 -48.86 1.91
C LEU A 178 -13.29 -50.03 1.79
N ASP A 179 -13.56 -50.46 0.56
CA ASP A 179 -14.30 -51.68 0.31
C ASP A 179 -13.42 -52.90 0.61
N LYS A 180 -13.82 -53.69 1.61
CA LYS A 180 -13.01 -54.79 2.15
C LYS A 180 -12.77 -55.95 1.17
N ILE A 181 -13.56 -56.07 0.11
CA ILE A 181 -13.47 -57.19 -0.85
C ILE A 181 -12.72 -56.74 -2.11
N THR A 182 -13.08 -55.58 -2.63
CA THR A 182 -12.52 -55.06 -3.88
C THR A 182 -11.24 -54.26 -3.68
N GLY A 183 -10.95 -53.79 -2.46
CA GLY A 183 -9.78 -52.95 -2.18
C GLY A 183 -9.90 -51.52 -2.71
N LEU A 184 -11.08 -51.10 -3.16
CA LEU A 184 -11.32 -49.74 -3.65
C LEU A 184 -11.45 -48.76 -2.48
N LEU A 185 -10.57 -47.76 -2.46
CA LEU A 185 -10.59 -46.66 -1.51
C LEU A 185 -11.25 -45.44 -2.15
N THR A 186 -12.33 -44.96 -1.55
CA THR A 186 -13.13 -43.82 -2.05
C THR A 186 -13.23 -42.70 -1.02
N THR A 187 -13.46 -41.47 -1.48
CA THR A 187 -13.77 -40.34 -0.59
C THR A 187 -15.13 -40.52 0.07
N ALA A 188 -15.22 -40.22 1.36
CA ALA A 188 -16.44 -40.30 2.16
C ALA A 188 -16.87 -38.94 2.73
N GLN A 189 -15.97 -37.97 2.71
CA GLN A 189 -16.20 -36.56 3.01
C GLN A 189 -15.51 -35.71 1.93
N PRO A 190 -15.91 -34.45 1.74
CA PRO A 190 -15.13 -33.48 0.98
C PRO A 190 -13.70 -33.41 1.55
N LEU A 191 -12.73 -33.28 0.66
CA LEU A 191 -11.34 -33.04 1.03
C LEU A 191 -11.10 -31.53 0.98
N ASP A 192 -10.12 -31.08 1.74
CA ASP A 192 -9.76 -29.68 1.90
C ASP A 192 -8.26 -29.66 2.21
N HIS A 193 -7.48 -29.09 1.30
CA HIS A 193 -6.02 -29.03 1.33
C HIS A 193 -5.56 -28.14 2.47
N GLU A 194 -6.21 -27.00 2.66
CA GLU A 194 -5.93 -25.98 3.69
C GLU A 194 -6.15 -26.53 5.11
N ILE A 195 -7.05 -27.51 5.27
CA ILE A 195 -7.24 -28.23 6.52
C ILE A 195 -6.26 -29.38 6.67
N GLN A 196 -6.09 -30.22 5.63
CA GLN A 196 -5.26 -31.40 5.70
C GLN A 196 -4.70 -31.84 4.34
N GLU A 197 -3.47 -31.43 4.06
CA GLU A 197 -2.73 -31.75 2.83
C GLU A 197 -2.40 -33.23 2.63
N CYS A 198 -2.35 -34.02 3.71
CA CYS A 198 -1.83 -35.39 3.67
C CYS A 198 -2.50 -36.34 4.66
N TYR A 199 -2.81 -37.55 4.19
CA TYR A 199 -3.32 -38.65 5.00
C TYR A 199 -2.36 -39.83 4.93
N SER A 200 -2.01 -40.40 6.09
CA SER A 200 -1.13 -41.57 6.18
C SER A 200 -1.91 -42.76 6.72
N LEU A 201 -2.51 -43.54 5.82
CA LEU A 201 -3.37 -44.66 6.16
C LEU A 201 -2.55 -45.92 6.38
N THR A 202 -2.63 -46.53 7.57
CA THR A 202 -2.10 -47.89 7.75
C THR A 202 -3.16 -48.89 7.33
N VAL A 203 -2.95 -49.54 6.17
CA VAL A 203 -3.87 -50.53 5.62
C VAL A 203 -3.34 -51.94 5.87
N MET A 204 -4.25 -52.88 6.06
CA MET A 204 -3.97 -54.29 6.32
C MET A 204 -4.64 -55.16 5.26
N ALA A 205 -3.86 -56.10 4.72
CA ALA A 205 -4.34 -57.22 3.94
C ALA A 205 -4.31 -58.45 4.83
N LEU A 206 -5.46 -59.11 4.99
CA LEU A 206 -5.67 -60.24 5.89
C LEU A 206 -6.26 -61.39 5.08
N ASP A 207 -5.63 -62.55 5.13
CA ASP A 207 -6.20 -63.77 4.55
C ASP A 207 -7.32 -64.37 5.43
N ASP A 208 -8.02 -65.37 4.90
CA ASP A 208 -9.09 -66.10 5.62
C ASP A 208 -8.61 -67.51 6.05
N GLY A 209 -7.29 -67.69 6.18
CA GLY A 209 -6.64 -68.92 6.58
C GLY A 209 -6.73 -69.19 8.10
N SER A 210 -6.16 -70.31 8.54
CA SER A 210 -6.17 -70.72 9.96
C SER A 210 -4.84 -71.37 10.37
N PRO A 211 -3.96 -70.66 11.10
CA PRO A 211 -4.13 -69.28 11.59
C PRO A 211 -4.12 -68.26 10.45
N ALA A 212 -4.89 -67.18 10.58
CA ALA A 212 -4.88 -66.11 9.59
C ALA A 212 -3.55 -65.34 9.60
N LEU A 213 -3.00 -65.05 8.44
CA LEU A 213 -1.79 -64.25 8.25
C LEU A 213 -2.15 -62.89 7.60
N SER A 214 -1.27 -61.92 7.81
CA SER A 214 -1.56 -60.54 7.38
C SER A 214 -0.30 -59.77 7.05
N ALA A 215 -0.44 -58.78 6.19
CA ALA A 215 0.56 -57.75 5.95
C ALA A 215 -0.04 -56.36 6.13
N THR A 216 0.83 -55.39 6.43
CA THR A 216 0.47 -53.98 6.54
C THR A 216 1.27 -53.14 5.56
N GLN A 217 0.64 -52.08 5.03
CA GLN A 217 1.28 -51.07 4.20
C GLN A 217 0.81 -49.69 4.66
N VAL A 218 1.73 -48.72 4.69
CA VAL A 218 1.37 -47.32 4.88
C VAL A 218 1.10 -46.72 3.50
N LEU A 219 -0.13 -46.29 3.27
CA LEU A 219 -0.58 -45.58 2.07
C LEU A 219 -0.64 -44.08 2.37
N THR A 220 0.24 -43.32 1.73
CA THR A 220 0.26 -41.86 1.81
C THR A 220 -0.62 -41.28 0.70
N ILE A 221 -1.67 -40.56 1.07
CA ILE A 221 -2.56 -39.86 0.15
C ILE A 221 -2.24 -38.38 0.25
N ILE A 222 -1.80 -37.80 -0.86
CA ILE A 222 -1.49 -36.38 -0.98
C ILE A 222 -2.68 -35.69 -1.63
N VAL A 223 -3.29 -34.75 -0.89
CA VAL A 223 -4.36 -33.89 -1.41
C VAL A 223 -3.69 -32.78 -2.21
N LEU A 224 -4.07 -32.65 -3.48
CA LEU A 224 -3.58 -31.62 -4.38
C LEU A 224 -4.49 -30.40 -4.27
N ASP A 225 -3.85 -29.28 -3.99
CA ASP A 225 -4.41 -27.93 -3.97
C ASP A 225 -5.09 -27.55 -5.30
N VAL A 226 -6.28 -26.98 -5.17
CA VAL A 226 -7.07 -26.34 -6.20
C VAL A 226 -7.18 -24.87 -5.81
N ASN A 227 -7.18 -23.96 -6.79
CA ASN A 227 -7.39 -22.54 -6.49
C ASN A 227 -8.85 -22.33 -6.07
N ASP A 228 -9.14 -22.52 -4.77
CA ASP A 228 -10.48 -22.44 -4.19
C ASP A 228 -10.59 -21.48 -2.97
N GLU A 229 -9.50 -20.79 -2.61
CA GLU A 229 -9.49 -19.62 -1.71
C GLU A 229 -9.35 -18.25 -2.40
N THR A 230 -9.88 -17.20 -1.76
CA THR A 230 -9.85 -15.81 -2.30
C THR A 230 -8.84 -14.98 -1.50
N PRO A 231 -7.89 -14.25 -2.11
CA PRO A 231 -6.99 -13.38 -1.37
C PRO A 231 -7.75 -12.39 -0.49
N ILE A 232 -7.26 -12.15 0.72
CA ILE A 232 -7.82 -11.20 1.68
C ILE A 232 -6.75 -10.18 2.07
N PHE A 233 -7.03 -8.90 1.86
CA PHE A 233 -6.19 -7.83 2.39
C PHE A 233 -6.19 -7.83 3.93
N LEU A 234 -5.02 -7.61 4.54
CA LEU A 234 -4.90 -7.53 6.00
C LEU A 234 -5.68 -6.35 6.60
N LYS A 235 -5.95 -5.31 5.81
CA LYS A 235 -6.78 -4.16 6.18
C LYS A 235 -7.74 -3.83 5.04
N GLN A 236 -8.97 -3.43 5.37
CA GLN A 236 -9.91 -2.92 4.37
C GLN A 236 -9.68 -1.44 4.02
N LEU A 237 -9.11 -0.68 4.96
CA LEU A 237 -8.77 0.72 4.79
C LEU A 237 -7.31 0.95 5.19
N TYR A 238 -6.55 1.53 4.27
CA TYR A 238 -5.21 2.06 4.50
C TYR A 238 -5.29 3.58 4.52
N GLU A 239 -4.69 4.21 5.52
CA GLU A 239 -4.61 5.66 5.64
C GLU A 239 -3.14 6.03 5.74
N THR A 240 -2.71 6.99 4.93
CA THR A 240 -1.34 7.47 4.92
C THR A 240 -1.28 8.89 4.43
N ALA A 241 -0.13 9.54 4.62
CA ALA A 241 0.10 10.90 4.22
C ALA A 241 1.50 11.06 3.62
N VAL A 242 1.61 11.90 2.60
CA VAL A 242 2.88 12.23 1.93
C VAL A 242 2.95 13.73 1.74
N HIS A 243 4.14 14.29 1.83
CA HIS A 243 4.36 15.70 1.49
C HIS A 243 4.17 15.91 -0.01
N GLU A 244 3.64 17.07 -0.38
CA GLU A 244 3.67 17.51 -1.77
C GLU A 244 5.09 17.88 -2.23
N ASN A 245 5.22 18.23 -3.51
CA ASN A 245 6.47 18.67 -4.13
C ASN A 245 7.64 17.67 -4.07
N GLN A 246 7.38 16.42 -3.66
CA GLN A 246 8.38 15.36 -3.71
C GLN A 246 8.61 14.88 -5.14
N ASP A 247 9.85 14.48 -5.41
CA ASP A 247 10.22 13.89 -6.69
C ASP A 247 9.41 12.61 -6.97
N PRO A 248 9.08 12.32 -8.25
CA PRO A 248 8.41 11.08 -8.62
C PRO A 248 9.18 9.83 -8.15
N GLY A 249 8.45 8.87 -7.58
CA GLY A 249 9.01 7.62 -7.07
C GLY A 249 9.07 7.54 -5.56
N GLU A 250 8.57 8.55 -4.85
CA GLU A 250 8.43 8.53 -3.41
C GLU A 250 7.54 7.37 -2.94
N PHE A 251 7.97 6.70 -1.89
CA PHE A 251 7.23 5.58 -1.30
C PHE A 251 6.02 6.11 -0.53
N VAL A 252 4.82 5.62 -0.88
CA VAL A 252 3.58 6.04 -0.24
C VAL A 252 3.21 5.08 0.89
N THR A 253 3.03 3.81 0.57
CA THR A 253 2.66 2.78 1.53
C THR A 253 2.85 1.39 0.93
N LYS A 254 2.68 0.35 1.74
CA LYS A 254 2.66 -1.03 1.29
C LYS A 254 1.33 -1.67 1.70
N VAL A 255 0.63 -2.23 0.72
CA VAL A 255 -0.56 -3.06 0.97
C VAL A 255 -0.16 -4.53 1.01
N GLU A 256 -0.88 -5.32 1.81
CA GLU A 256 -0.58 -6.73 2.01
C GLU A 256 -1.88 -7.52 2.02
N ALA A 257 -1.90 -8.58 1.23
CA ALA A 257 -2.96 -9.58 1.21
C ALA A 257 -2.37 -10.96 1.49
N VAL A 258 -3.23 -11.88 1.88
CA VAL A 258 -2.91 -13.29 2.09
C VAL A 258 -3.91 -14.14 1.31
N ASP A 259 -3.42 -15.19 0.69
CA ASP A 259 -4.22 -16.25 0.07
C ASP A 259 -3.84 -17.55 0.75
N SER A 260 -4.85 -18.38 1.06
CA SER A 260 -4.67 -19.62 1.81
C SER A 260 -4.28 -20.79 0.91
N ASP A 261 -4.50 -20.71 -0.41
CA ASP A 261 -4.10 -21.74 -1.38
C ASP A 261 -2.58 -22.03 -1.33
N ALA A 262 -2.11 -23.09 -1.99
CA ALA A 262 -0.70 -23.43 -2.05
C ALA A 262 0.00 -23.04 -3.39
N GLY A 263 1.32 -22.83 -3.30
CA GLY A 263 2.20 -22.74 -4.48
C GLY A 263 1.88 -21.58 -5.43
N LEU A 264 1.45 -21.90 -6.66
CA LEU A 264 1.10 -20.89 -7.66
C LEU A 264 -0.31 -20.33 -7.46
N ASN A 265 -1.18 -21.06 -6.75
CA ASN A 265 -2.56 -20.65 -6.55
C ASN A 265 -2.66 -19.50 -5.53
N SER A 266 -1.77 -19.47 -4.54
CA SER A 266 -1.61 -18.30 -3.63
C SER A 266 -0.68 -17.20 -4.12
N LEU A 267 -0.24 -17.23 -5.39
CA LEU A 267 0.61 -16.18 -5.93
C LEU A 267 -0.19 -14.88 -6.15
N LEU A 268 0.09 -13.88 -5.34
CA LEU A 268 -0.61 -12.60 -5.36
C LEU A 268 -0.11 -11.65 -6.47
N ARG A 269 -1.05 -10.91 -7.05
CA ARG A 269 -0.78 -9.81 -7.98
C ARG A 269 -1.58 -8.57 -7.59
N TYR A 270 -0.88 -7.47 -7.32
CA TYR A 270 -1.47 -6.20 -6.95
C TYR A 270 -1.66 -5.28 -8.18
N GLU A 271 -2.81 -4.61 -8.23
CA GLU A 271 -3.14 -3.64 -9.27
C GLU A 271 -3.94 -2.48 -8.66
N ILE A 272 -3.83 -1.30 -9.27
CA ILE A 272 -4.65 -0.13 -8.95
C ILE A 272 -5.81 -0.05 -9.94
N LEU A 273 -7.03 -0.02 -9.42
CA LEU A 273 -8.24 0.24 -10.18
C LEU A 273 -8.30 1.72 -10.61
N PRO A 274 -8.76 2.00 -11.85
CA PRO A 274 -8.93 3.37 -12.34
C PRO A 274 -9.86 4.21 -11.45
N GLY A 275 -9.43 5.43 -11.14
CA GLY A 275 -10.15 6.43 -10.34
C GLY A 275 -9.49 7.80 -10.47
N PRO A 276 -10.08 8.90 -9.96
CA PRO A 276 -9.47 10.23 -10.07
C PRO A 276 -8.06 10.26 -9.47
N GLY A 277 -7.06 10.64 -10.27
CA GLY A 277 -5.67 10.78 -9.83
C GLY A 277 -4.88 9.48 -9.70
N TYR A 278 -5.46 8.33 -10.09
CA TYR A 278 -4.78 7.04 -10.03
C TYR A 278 -3.50 6.99 -10.87
N GLU A 279 -3.44 7.76 -11.96
CA GLU A 279 -2.30 7.86 -12.87
C GLU A 279 -1.05 8.45 -12.22
N LYS A 280 -1.22 9.15 -11.08
CA LYS A 280 -0.14 9.70 -10.25
C LYS A 280 0.52 8.65 -9.35
N PHE A 281 0.06 7.39 -9.39
CA PHE A 281 0.56 6.30 -8.57
C PHE A 281 0.85 5.05 -9.39
N LYS A 282 1.80 4.26 -8.91
CA LYS A 282 2.09 2.92 -9.41
C LYS A 282 2.22 1.97 -8.22
N ILE A 283 1.70 0.76 -8.37
CA ILE A 283 1.91 -0.32 -7.42
C ILE A 283 2.83 -1.36 -8.03
N ASN A 284 3.76 -1.87 -7.23
CA ASN A 284 4.53 -3.04 -7.60
C ASN A 284 3.61 -4.27 -7.51
N SER A 285 3.45 -4.97 -8.64
CA SER A 285 2.52 -6.10 -8.73
C SER A 285 2.87 -7.28 -7.81
N ASP A 286 4.13 -7.41 -7.40
CA ASP A 286 4.60 -8.53 -6.57
C ASP A 286 4.73 -8.13 -5.09
N SER A 287 5.20 -6.91 -4.79
CA SER A 287 5.44 -6.48 -3.39
C SER A 287 4.28 -5.74 -2.73
N GLY A 288 3.32 -5.23 -3.50
CA GLY A 288 2.25 -4.38 -2.98
C GLY A 288 2.70 -2.98 -2.55
N GLU A 289 3.93 -2.60 -2.86
CA GLU A 289 4.47 -1.26 -2.57
C GLU A 289 3.93 -0.24 -3.57
N LEU A 290 3.33 0.82 -3.04
CA LEU A 290 2.78 1.93 -3.78
C LEU A 290 3.78 3.10 -3.77
N ALA A 291 4.03 3.68 -4.94
CA ALA A 291 4.88 4.85 -5.10
C ALA A 291 4.25 5.88 -6.03
N THR A 292 4.65 7.14 -5.89
CA THR A 292 4.25 8.21 -6.80
C THR A 292 4.87 8.03 -8.20
N THR A 293 4.19 8.50 -9.24
CA THR A 293 4.70 8.59 -10.63
C THR A 293 4.86 10.02 -11.09
N ALA A 294 4.34 10.98 -10.33
CA ALA A 294 4.40 12.41 -10.56
C ALA A 294 4.55 13.12 -9.19
N SER A 295 5.01 14.37 -9.21
CA SER A 295 4.91 15.24 -8.04
C SER A 295 3.43 15.49 -7.72
N LEU A 296 3.10 15.47 -6.44
CA LEU A 296 1.78 15.83 -5.93
C LEU A 296 1.77 17.32 -5.58
N ASP A 297 0.58 17.89 -5.61
CA ASP A 297 0.27 19.29 -5.38
C ASP A 297 -1.07 19.29 -4.64
N ARG A 298 -1.06 19.82 -3.42
CA ARG A 298 -2.18 19.79 -2.47
C ARG A 298 -3.27 20.77 -2.90
N GLU A 299 -2.90 21.96 -3.37
CA GLU A 299 -3.81 23.02 -3.86
C GLU A 299 -4.64 22.51 -5.04
N THR A 300 -4.07 21.62 -5.85
CA THR A 300 -4.79 20.91 -6.91
C THR A 300 -5.66 19.78 -6.37
N GLN A 301 -5.12 18.90 -5.52
CA GLN A 301 -5.85 17.76 -4.95
C GLN A 301 -5.25 17.23 -3.65
N GLU A 302 -5.96 17.47 -2.54
CA GLU A 302 -5.57 17.05 -1.18
C GLU A 302 -5.72 15.54 -0.93
N VAL A 303 -6.75 14.89 -1.49
CA VAL A 303 -7.11 13.50 -1.14
C VAL A 303 -7.26 12.61 -2.37
N PHE A 304 -6.65 11.43 -2.31
CA PHE A 304 -6.79 10.36 -3.31
C PHE A 304 -7.44 9.12 -2.71
N SER A 305 -8.33 8.48 -3.47
CA SER A 305 -8.90 7.17 -3.11
C SER A 305 -8.60 6.13 -4.16
N ILE A 306 -7.84 5.10 -3.76
CA ILE A 306 -7.33 4.05 -4.63
C ILE A 306 -7.95 2.71 -4.21
N LYS A 307 -8.40 1.91 -5.19
CA LYS A 307 -8.88 0.54 -5.00
C LYS A 307 -8.00 -0.43 -5.80
N GLY A 308 -7.99 -1.73 -5.52
CA GLY A 308 -7.23 -2.73 -6.31
C GLY A 308 -8.01 -4.02 -6.61
N SER A 309 -7.64 -4.79 -7.67
CA SER A 309 -8.22 -6.10 -8.11
C SER A 309 -7.41 -6.72 -9.29
N PRO A 310 -7.17 -8.07 -9.45
CA PRO A 310 -8.11 -9.01 -10.16
C PRO A 310 -8.10 -10.53 -9.77
N SER A 311 -9.00 -11.29 -10.44
CA SER A 311 -9.47 -12.72 -10.36
C SER A 311 -9.50 -13.42 -9.00
N ARG A 312 -10.71 -13.87 -8.59
CA ARG A 312 -11.06 -14.32 -7.22
C ARG A 312 -10.65 -13.28 -6.17
N SER A 313 -10.87 -12.00 -6.45
CA SER A 313 -10.24 -10.88 -5.73
C SER A 313 -11.03 -10.36 -4.53
N SER A 314 -10.31 -9.94 -3.48
CA SER A 314 -10.78 -8.92 -2.53
C SER A 314 -10.34 -7.52 -2.95
N THR A 315 -10.97 -6.48 -2.39
CA THR A 315 -10.64 -5.08 -2.64
C THR A 315 -10.38 -4.37 -1.32
N ALA A 316 -9.32 -3.58 -1.24
CA ALA A 316 -9.08 -2.63 -0.16
C ALA A 316 -9.14 -1.19 -0.68
N GLN A 317 -9.41 -0.25 0.21
CA GLN A 317 -9.39 1.19 -0.05
C GLN A 317 -8.14 1.81 0.58
N LEU A 318 -7.46 2.67 -0.17
CA LEU A 318 -6.44 3.56 0.35
C LEU A 318 -6.96 4.99 0.31
N THR A 319 -6.84 5.70 1.43
CA THR A 319 -7.01 7.15 1.53
C THR A 319 -5.63 7.77 1.75
N LEU A 320 -5.18 8.55 0.78
CA LEU A 320 -3.93 9.30 0.85
C LEU A 320 -4.23 10.77 1.07
N MET A 321 -3.65 11.36 2.11
CA MET A 321 -3.65 12.80 2.37
C MET A 321 -2.34 13.40 1.90
N VAL A 322 -2.41 14.47 1.10
CA VAL A 322 -1.23 15.26 0.73
C VAL A 322 -1.02 16.31 1.82
N LEU A 323 0.17 16.29 2.42
CA LEU A 323 0.59 17.26 3.43
C LEU A 323 1.16 18.49 2.73
N ASP A 324 0.77 19.63 3.29
CA ASP A 324 1.13 20.97 2.84
C ASP A 324 2.63 21.24 2.97
N GLU A 325 3.21 21.87 1.95
CA GLU A 325 4.52 22.50 1.97
C GLU A 325 4.37 23.99 1.65
N ASN A 326 5.14 24.86 2.31
CA ASN A 326 5.07 26.32 2.11
C ASN A 326 5.64 26.72 0.74
N ASP A 327 4.84 26.56 -0.33
CA ASP A 327 5.26 26.66 -1.72
C ASP A 327 4.51 27.72 -2.55
N HIS A 328 3.49 28.35 -1.99
CA HIS A 328 2.88 29.57 -2.51
C HIS A 328 3.46 30.81 -1.82
N ASN A 329 3.05 32.01 -2.24
CA ASN A 329 3.40 33.24 -1.53
C ASN A 329 2.11 34.01 -1.34
N PRO A 330 1.98 34.88 -0.33
CA PRO A 330 0.77 35.68 -0.19
C PRO A 330 0.59 36.59 -1.40
N LEU A 331 -0.62 36.62 -1.98
CA LEU A 331 -0.92 37.39 -3.19
C LEU A 331 -1.88 38.54 -2.91
N PHE A 332 -1.44 39.77 -3.16
CA PHE A 332 -2.32 40.93 -3.18
C PHE A 332 -3.16 40.97 -4.46
N ALA A 333 -4.42 41.40 -4.35
CA ALA A 333 -5.31 41.54 -5.51
C ALA A 333 -4.87 42.60 -6.54
N LYS A 334 -4.01 43.54 -6.14
CA LYS A 334 -3.48 44.62 -6.99
C LYS A 334 -1.96 44.70 -6.89
N ILE A 335 -1.32 45.11 -7.98
CA ILE A 335 0.13 45.34 -8.04
C ILE A 335 0.55 46.68 -7.37
N GLN A 336 -0.39 47.60 -7.19
CA GLN A 336 -0.22 48.85 -6.46
C GLN A 336 -1.57 49.36 -5.93
N TYR A 337 -1.52 50.09 -4.82
CA TYR A 337 -2.67 50.79 -4.25
C TYR A 337 -2.40 52.29 -4.24
N GLN A 338 -3.35 53.08 -4.73
CA GLN A 338 -3.27 54.53 -4.73
C GLN A 338 -4.56 55.10 -4.12
N ILE A 339 -4.39 56.02 -3.18
CA ILE A 339 -5.51 56.66 -2.48
C ILE A 339 -5.20 58.14 -2.23
N SER A 340 -6.25 58.95 -2.14
CA SER A 340 -6.19 60.33 -1.68
C SER A 340 -6.90 60.47 -0.33
N VAL A 341 -6.27 61.18 0.59
CA VAL A 341 -6.80 61.49 1.92
C VAL A 341 -6.65 62.97 2.19
N ARG A 342 -7.61 63.59 2.88
CA ARG A 342 -7.50 65.01 3.26
C ARG A 342 -6.48 65.18 4.38
N GLU A 343 -5.80 66.32 4.41
CA GLU A 343 -4.83 66.60 5.49
C GLU A 343 -5.49 66.83 6.85
N ASP A 344 -6.74 67.31 6.87
CA ASP A 344 -7.55 67.50 8.08
C ASP A 344 -8.10 66.20 8.70
N LEU A 345 -7.66 65.04 8.21
CA LEU A 345 -8.10 63.74 8.70
C LEU A 345 -7.57 63.49 10.12
N GLU A 346 -8.47 63.10 11.03
CA GLU A 346 -8.12 62.82 12.42
C GLU A 346 -7.10 61.68 12.56
N GLU A 347 -6.23 61.77 13.57
CA GLU A 347 -5.29 60.72 13.94
C GLU A 347 -6.04 59.43 14.32
N GLY A 348 -5.55 58.28 13.84
CA GLY A 348 -6.18 56.98 14.04
C GLY A 348 -7.26 56.63 13.00
N SER A 349 -7.50 57.49 12.01
CA SER A 349 -8.44 57.21 10.92
C SER A 349 -7.91 56.12 10.00
N ALA A 350 -8.73 55.11 9.69
CA ALA A 350 -8.43 54.09 8.69
C ALA A 350 -8.54 54.68 7.28
N ILE A 351 -7.49 54.46 6.47
CA ILE A 351 -7.40 55.00 5.11
C ILE A 351 -7.48 53.92 4.04
N LEU A 352 -6.91 52.74 4.28
CA LEU A 352 -6.83 51.68 3.27
C LEU A 352 -6.75 50.32 3.94
N ASP A 353 -7.62 49.39 3.52
CA ASP A 353 -7.53 47.99 3.90
C ASP A 353 -6.82 47.20 2.82
N LEU A 354 -5.72 46.55 3.20
CA LEU A 354 -5.00 45.63 2.33
C LEU A 354 -5.47 44.21 2.58
N PHE A 355 -5.59 43.45 1.48
CA PHE A 355 -5.91 42.05 1.52
C PHE A 355 -4.98 41.27 0.59
N ALA A 356 -4.33 40.26 1.16
CA ALA A 356 -3.59 39.23 0.47
C ALA A 356 -4.11 37.85 0.90
N SER A 357 -4.09 36.91 -0.03
CA SER A 357 -4.44 35.51 0.21
C SER A 357 -3.27 34.62 -0.13
N ASP A 358 -3.04 33.60 0.69
CA ASP A 358 -2.10 32.52 0.41
C ASP A 358 -2.90 31.22 0.22
N GLU A 359 -2.45 30.34 -0.68
CA GLU A 359 -3.18 29.11 -1.04
C GLU A 359 -2.80 27.92 -0.15
N ASP A 360 -1.65 27.99 0.53
CA ASP A 360 -1.12 26.98 1.45
C ASP A 360 -2.04 26.78 2.70
N ASP A 361 -1.91 25.66 3.40
CA ASP A 361 -2.73 25.30 4.57
C ASP A 361 -2.16 25.84 5.90
N GLY A 362 -3.06 26.05 6.87
CA GLY A 362 -2.68 26.40 8.24
C GLY A 362 -1.79 27.65 8.34
N LEU A 363 -0.63 27.53 9.02
CA LEU A 363 0.29 28.67 9.23
C LEU A 363 1.04 29.08 7.96
N ASN A 364 1.19 28.18 6.99
CA ASN A 364 1.76 28.51 5.68
C ASN A 364 0.77 29.38 4.89
N GLY A 365 -0.54 29.16 5.07
CA GLY A 365 -1.59 30.00 4.49
C GLY A 365 -1.93 31.29 5.27
N GLU A 366 -1.55 31.40 6.53
CA GLU A 366 -1.98 32.49 7.41
C GLU A 366 -1.15 33.77 7.18
N VAL A 367 -1.80 34.83 6.68
CA VAL A 367 -1.14 36.06 6.26
C VAL A 367 -1.08 37.11 7.37
N THR A 368 0.09 37.72 7.54
CA THR A 368 0.32 38.91 8.36
C THR A 368 0.86 40.08 7.55
N TYR A 369 0.57 41.30 8.00
CA TYR A 369 0.90 42.53 7.29
C TYR A 369 1.93 43.38 8.05
N SER A 370 2.82 44.03 7.30
CA SER A 370 3.73 45.04 7.84
C SER A 370 4.00 46.14 6.81
N LEU A 371 4.41 47.33 7.27
CA LEU A 371 4.89 48.39 6.40
C LEU A 371 6.41 48.38 6.40
N ILE A 372 7.00 48.49 5.21
CA ILE A 372 8.43 48.69 5.01
C ILE A 372 8.64 50.03 4.29
N ASP A 373 9.86 50.55 4.39
CA ASP A 373 10.24 51.92 4.02
C ASP A 373 9.75 52.99 5.01
N ASP A 374 10.28 54.20 4.84
CA ASP A 374 10.02 55.30 5.76
C ASP A 374 8.62 55.89 5.53
N THR A 375 7.69 55.56 6.43
CA THR A 375 6.37 56.20 6.50
C THR A 375 6.45 57.57 7.18
N PHE A 376 7.63 58.00 7.65
CA PHE A 376 7.86 59.17 8.49
C PHE A 376 7.01 59.16 9.77
N GLY A 377 6.61 57.98 10.25
CA GLY A 377 5.67 57.80 11.35
C GLY A 377 4.28 58.38 11.07
N ALA A 378 3.88 58.52 9.79
CA ALA A 378 2.56 59.00 9.39
C ALA A 378 1.49 57.90 9.34
N PHE A 379 1.93 56.65 9.13
CA PHE A 379 1.03 55.51 8.96
C PHE A 379 1.53 54.29 9.74
N ALA A 380 0.57 53.52 10.25
CA ALA A 380 0.76 52.17 10.77
C ALA A 380 -0.22 51.21 10.10
N ILE A 381 0.12 49.93 10.09
CA ILE A 381 -0.77 48.86 9.62
C ILE A 381 -1.07 47.91 10.77
N ASP A 382 -2.32 47.49 10.88
CA ASP A 382 -2.69 46.39 11.76
C ASP A 382 -2.25 45.06 11.11
N SER A 383 -1.45 44.28 11.85
CA SER A 383 -0.77 43.11 11.30
C SER A 383 -1.70 41.95 10.94
N VAL A 384 -2.95 41.96 11.41
CA VAL A 384 -3.92 40.88 11.19
C VAL A 384 -4.99 41.30 10.17
N THR A 385 -5.54 42.51 10.32
CA THR A 385 -6.61 43.01 9.47
C THR A 385 -6.12 43.67 8.19
N GLY A 386 -4.84 44.07 8.13
CA GLY A 386 -4.26 44.78 6.98
C GLY A 386 -4.73 46.23 6.85
N SER A 387 -5.42 46.77 7.87
CA SER A 387 -5.92 48.15 7.85
C SER A 387 -4.80 49.15 8.14
N ILE A 388 -4.60 50.10 7.23
CA ILE A 388 -3.65 51.20 7.37
C ILE A 388 -4.37 52.39 8.00
N VAL A 389 -3.80 52.91 9.08
CA VAL A 389 -4.31 54.05 9.85
C VAL A 389 -3.32 55.19 9.91
N THR A 390 -3.81 56.42 10.06
CA THR A 390 -2.97 57.59 10.36
C THR A 390 -2.45 57.53 11.80
N THR A 391 -1.17 57.85 12.01
CA THR A 391 -0.54 57.88 13.36
C THR A 391 -0.15 59.27 13.85
N LYS A 392 -0.33 60.29 13.00
CA LYS A 392 -0.14 61.70 13.32
C LYS A 392 -0.95 62.55 12.34
N ALA A 393 -1.16 63.82 12.69
CA ALA A 393 -1.74 64.82 11.80
C ALA A 393 -0.95 64.91 10.48
N LEU A 394 -1.68 64.95 9.37
CA LEU A 394 -1.13 65.11 8.03
C LEU A 394 -1.14 66.60 7.68
N ASP A 395 -0.16 67.00 6.88
CA ASP A 395 0.03 68.39 6.44
C ASP A 395 0.65 68.33 5.04
N ARG A 396 -0.10 68.81 4.07
CA ARG A 396 0.23 68.77 2.66
C ARG A 396 1.35 69.75 2.33
N GLU A 397 1.36 70.94 2.94
CA GLU A 397 2.39 71.97 2.79
C GLU A 397 3.75 71.42 3.23
N THR A 398 3.76 70.59 4.28
CA THR A 398 4.95 69.82 4.68
C THR A 398 5.25 68.66 3.73
N LYS A 399 4.24 67.84 3.38
CA LYS A 399 4.43 66.67 2.52
C LYS A 399 3.14 66.24 1.81
N SER A 400 3.05 66.53 0.52
CA SER A 400 1.88 66.24 -0.33
C SER A 400 1.71 64.78 -0.77
N GLN A 401 2.73 63.93 -0.59
CA GLN A 401 2.67 62.53 -1.02
C GLN A 401 3.55 61.62 -0.16
N TYR A 402 3.02 60.44 0.12
CA TYR A 402 3.74 59.34 0.74
C TYR A 402 3.76 58.15 -0.21
N THR A 403 4.94 57.52 -0.33
CA THR A 403 5.11 56.28 -1.07
C THR A 403 5.90 55.34 -0.20
N PHE A 404 5.30 54.20 0.12
CA PHE A 404 5.89 53.14 0.92
C PHE A 404 5.43 51.79 0.39
N ARG A 405 5.96 50.71 0.95
CA ARG A 405 5.55 49.35 0.56
C ARG A 405 4.93 48.65 1.75
N ALA A 406 3.87 47.90 1.48
CA ALA A 406 3.33 46.95 2.44
C ALA A 406 3.83 45.55 2.08
N VAL A 407 4.06 44.73 3.10
CA VAL A 407 4.46 43.33 2.97
C VAL A 407 3.36 42.47 3.54
N ALA A 408 2.91 41.49 2.76
CA ALA A 408 2.15 40.35 3.24
C ALA A 408 3.13 39.19 3.39
N SER A 409 3.20 38.58 4.57
CA SER A 409 4.05 37.43 4.88
C SER A 409 3.19 36.32 5.45
N ASP A 410 3.45 35.07 5.07
CA ASP A 410 2.88 33.94 5.78
C ASP A 410 3.40 33.86 7.23
N CYS A 411 2.78 32.98 8.03
CA CYS A 411 3.16 32.71 9.42
C CYS A 411 4.01 31.43 9.56
N SER A 412 4.65 30.97 8.49
CA SER A 412 5.44 29.74 8.53
C SER A 412 6.63 29.88 9.47
N SER A 413 6.83 28.88 10.33
CA SER A 413 8.00 28.86 11.22
C SER A 413 9.29 28.46 10.50
N HIS A 414 9.18 27.84 9.32
CA HIS A 414 10.29 27.31 8.55
C HIS A 414 10.23 27.89 7.13
N PHE A 415 11.10 28.89 6.88
CA PHE A 415 11.18 29.61 5.59
C PHE A 415 9.89 30.37 5.24
N PRO A 416 9.56 31.45 5.99
CA PRO A 416 8.42 32.27 5.66
C PRO A 416 8.60 32.96 4.31
N ARG A 417 7.52 33.03 3.56
CA ARG A 417 7.42 33.65 2.25
C ARG A 417 6.59 34.91 2.31
N SER A 418 6.90 35.84 1.42
CA SER A 418 6.31 37.17 1.47
C SER A 418 6.28 37.86 0.11
N THR A 419 5.28 38.71 -0.06
CA THR A 419 5.10 39.56 -1.24
C THR A 419 5.00 41.02 -0.80
N THR A 420 5.55 41.92 -1.63
CA THR A 420 5.51 43.37 -1.36
C THR A 420 4.64 44.10 -2.38
N VAL A 421 3.83 45.05 -1.93
CA VAL A 421 3.01 45.92 -2.79
C VAL A 421 3.29 47.40 -2.52
N SER A 422 3.30 48.23 -3.56
CA SER A 422 3.48 49.67 -3.42
C SER A 422 2.17 50.37 -3.06
N VAL A 423 2.23 51.24 -2.05
CA VAL A 423 1.12 52.09 -1.60
C VAL A 423 1.51 53.55 -1.79
N VAL A 424 0.67 54.29 -2.50
CA VAL A 424 0.83 55.72 -2.76
C VAL A 424 -0.36 56.45 -2.13
N VAL A 425 -0.06 57.28 -1.13
CA VAL A 425 -1.05 58.12 -0.45
C VAL A 425 -0.82 59.56 -0.88
N HIS A 426 -1.81 60.15 -1.53
CA HIS A 426 -1.85 61.56 -1.87
C HIS A 426 -2.57 62.33 -0.76
N ILE A 427 -2.00 63.46 -0.37
CA ILE A 427 -2.63 64.35 0.61
C ILE A 427 -3.37 65.44 -0.17
N ASP A 428 -4.69 65.43 -0.05
CA ASP A 428 -5.58 66.42 -0.63
C ASP A 428 -5.61 67.66 0.28
N ASP A 429 -5.52 68.82 -0.37
CA ASP A 429 -5.47 70.15 0.23
C ASP A 429 -6.78 70.56 0.91
N VAL A 430 -6.64 71.25 2.02
CA VAL A 430 -7.70 71.86 2.83
C VAL A 430 -7.32 73.31 3.05
N ASN A 431 -8.31 74.21 2.93
CA ASN A 431 -8.08 75.65 3.13
C ASN A 431 -7.82 75.95 4.62
N ASP A 432 -6.59 75.74 5.07
CA ASP A 432 -6.21 75.82 6.48
C ASP A 432 -5.15 76.90 6.79
N ASN A 433 -4.55 77.49 5.76
CA ASN A 433 -3.65 78.63 5.87
C ASN A 433 -4.36 79.94 5.48
N ASP A 434 -4.06 81.02 6.20
CA ASP A 434 -4.58 82.34 5.84
C ASP A 434 -3.62 82.99 4.84
N PRO A 435 -4.11 83.77 3.85
CA PRO A 435 -3.21 84.51 2.97
C PRO A 435 -2.35 85.50 3.76
N VAL A 436 -1.03 85.53 3.52
CA VAL A 436 -0.08 86.36 4.28
C VAL A 436 0.48 87.48 3.41
N PHE A 437 0.36 88.73 3.86
CA PHE A 437 1.04 89.86 3.23
C PHE A 437 2.54 89.80 3.52
N LEU A 438 3.38 89.99 2.49
CA LEU A 438 4.83 89.99 2.65
C LEU A 438 5.34 91.16 3.51
N GLN A 439 4.56 92.23 3.61
CA GLN A 439 4.84 93.43 4.41
C GLN A 439 3.53 93.97 5.00
N ASN A 440 3.54 94.39 6.27
CA ASN A 440 2.42 95.07 6.91
C ASN A 440 2.95 95.94 8.07
N PRO A 441 2.78 97.29 8.05
CA PRO A 441 2.10 98.09 7.03
C PRO A 441 2.92 98.18 5.72
N ILE A 442 2.22 98.33 4.59
CA ILE A 442 2.85 98.56 3.29
C ILE A 442 2.90 100.07 3.06
N ARG A 443 4.08 100.59 2.75
CA ARG A 443 4.29 102.03 2.52
C ARG A 443 4.62 102.28 1.06
N ALA A 444 3.96 103.26 0.44
CA ALA A 444 4.22 103.66 -0.94
C ALA A 444 4.37 105.18 -1.03
N PHE A 445 5.50 105.61 -1.58
CA PHE A 445 5.71 106.98 -2.01
C PHE A 445 5.15 107.15 -3.42
N VAL A 446 4.26 108.13 -3.59
CA VAL A 446 3.61 108.42 -4.87
C VAL A 446 3.77 109.90 -5.17
N PRO A 447 4.52 110.30 -6.21
CA PRO A 447 4.65 111.71 -6.59
C PRO A 447 3.29 112.38 -6.83
N ALA A 448 3.11 113.62 -6.40
CA ALA A 448 1.86 114.37 -6.64
C ALA A 448 1.52 114.56 -8.13
N GLU A 449 2.53 114.47 -9.02
CA GLU A 449 2.41 114.60 -10.47
C GLU A 449 2.13 113.25 -11.18
N THR A 450 1.93 112.16 -10.43
CA THR A 450 1.63 110.85 -11.00
C THR A 450 0.33 110.90 -11.83
N PRO A 451 0.36 110.51 -13.12
CA PRO A 451 -0.82 110.50 -13.96
C PRO A 451 -1.88 109.50 -13.48
N VAL A 452 -3.14 109.86 -13.70
CA VAL A 452 -4.28 108.97 -13.48
C VAL A 452 -4.15 107.72 -14.36
N ASN A 453 -4.59 106.57 -13.83
CA ASN A 453 -4.47 105.21 -14.36
C ASN A 453 -3.05 104.60 -14.32
N GLU A 454 -2.13 105.18 -13.55
CA GLU A 454 -0.86 104.53 -13.25
C GLU A 454 -0.96 103.64 -11.99
N THR A 455 -0.28 102.49 -12.01
CA THR A 455 -0.11 101.63 -10.84
C THR A 455 0.88 102.28 -9.87
N VAL A 456 0.42 102.59 -8.67
CA VAL A 456 1.22 103.29 -7.66
C VAL A 456 1.91 102.34 -6.68
N LEU A 457 1.36 101.14 -6.50
CA LEU A 457 1.88 100.10 -5.63
C LEU A 457 1.27 98.76 -6.04
N THR A 458 2.05 97.68 -6.00
CA THR A 458 1.52 96.31 -6.10
C THR A 458 1.60 95.65 -4.73
N VAL A 459 0.45 95.22 -4.22
CA VAL A 459 0.36 94.50 -2.95
C VAL A 459 0.72 93.03 -3.19
N ARG A 460 1.66 92.49 -2.41
CA ARG A 460 2.11 91.09 -2.53
C ARG A 460 1.64 90.27 -1.34
N VAL A 461 0.97 89.16 -1.66
CA VAL A 461 0.44 88.17 -0.71
C VAL A 461 0.91 86.80 -1.16
N GLU A 462 1.24 85.96 -0.20
CA GLU A 462 1.48 84.53 -0.40
C GLU A 462 0.46 83.73 0.38
N ASP A 463 -0.11 82.72 -0.27
CA ASP A 463 -0.94 81.72 0.36
C ASP A 463 -0.34 80.36 -0.04
N VAL A 464 -0.12 79.51 0.96
CA VAL A 464 0.61 78.25 0.79
C VAL A 464 -0.31 77.09 0.36
N ASP A 465 -1.62 77.30 0.42
CA ASP A 465 -2.61 76.30 0.04
C ASP A 465 -2.65 76.08 -1.49
N LEU A 466 -3.23 74.97 -1.95
CA LEU A 466 -3.21 74.56 -3.35
C LEU A 466 -4.45 75.05 -4.11
N GLY A 467 -4.24 75.43 -5.37
CA GLY A 467 -5.36 75.67 -6.29
C GLY A 467 -6.23 76.85 -5.84
N SER A 468 -7.53 76.63 -5.66
CA SER A 468 -8.45 77.70 -5.23
C SER A 468 -8.22 78.16 -3.79
N ASN A 469 -7.73 77.27 -2.93
CA ASN A 469 -7.46 77.58 -1.53
C ASN A 469 -6.26 78.52 -1.39
N GLY A 470 -5.25 78.43 -2.26
CA GLY A 470 -4.17 79.43 -2.33
C GLY A 470 -4.42 80.60 -3.29
N ALA A 471 -5.52 80.61 -4.05
CA ALA A 471 -5.75 81.62 -5.07
C ALA A 471 -6.42 82.87 -4.50
N VAL A 472 -5.65 83.93 -4.31
CA VAL A 472 -6.11 85.16 -3.65
C VAL A 472 -6.84 86.16 -4.54
N VAL A 473 -7.75 86.93 -3.94
CA VAL A 473 -8.49 88.06 -4.53
C VAL A 473 -8.38 89.28 -3.62
N PHE A 474 -8.07 90.42 -4.23
CA PHE A 474 -7.85 91.68 -3.51
C PHE A 474 -9.09 92.59 -3.51
N SER A 475 -9.29 93.30 -2.41
CA SER A 475 -10.36 94.30 -2.28
C SER A 475 -9.98 95.41 -1.30
N LEU A 476 -10.60 96.59 -1.46
CA LEU A 476 -10.52 97.67 -0.47
C LEU A 476 -11.73 97.54 0.47
N MET A 477 -11.48 97.56 1.79
CA MET A 477 -12.57 97.46 2.78
C MET A 477 -13.40 98.74 2.88
N THR A 478 -12.80 99.87 2.51
CA THR A 478 -13.45 101.18 2.48
C THR A 478 -13.72 101.61 1.05
N VAL A 479 -14.87 102.25 0.82
CA VAL A 479 -15.18 102.85 -0.47
C VAL A 479 -14.23 104.02 -0.70
N GLU A 480 -13.41 103.93 -1.74
CA GLU A 480 -12.39 104.91 -2.10
C GLU A 480 -12.63 105.39 -3.54
N THR A 481 -12.48 106.70 -3.79
CA THR A 481 -12.60 107.27 -5.14
C THR A 481 -11.24 107.57 -5.78
N VAL A 482 -10.23 107.82 -4.96
CA VAL A 482 -8.89 108.23 -5.41
C VAL A 482 -8.08 107.02 -5.89
N PHE A 483 -8.27 105.85 -5.28
CA PHE A 483 -7.52 104.63 -5.61
C PHE A 483 -8.47 103.46 -5.89
N ARG A 484 -8.08 102.60 -6.83
CA ARG A 484 -8.72 101.31 -7.11
C ARG A 484 -7.68 100.20 -6.96
N ILE A 485 -8.06 99.07 -6.38
CA ILE A 485 -7.23 97.86 -6.42
C ILE A 485 -7.71 96.92 -7.53
N ASP A 486 -6.78 96.35 -8.31
CA ASP A 486 -7.09 95.25 -9.21
C ASP A 486 -7.25 93.96 -8.41
N ALA A 487 -8.42 93.34 -8.54
CA ALA A 487 -8.79 92.18 -7.74
C ALA A 487 -7.92 90.94 -7.98
N LYS A 488 -7.19 90.85 -9.10
CA LYS A 488 -6.36 89.69 -9.45
C LYS A 488 -4.87 89.97 -9.28
N THR A 489 -4.41 91.16 -9.62
CA THR A 489 -2.97 91.47 -9.58
C THR A 489 -2.53 92.12 -8.26
N GLY A 490 -3.47 92.68 -7.48
CA GLY A 490 -3.14 93.43 -6.27
C GLY A 490 -2.56 94.83 -6.57
N ASP A 491 -2.63 95.29 -7.82
CA ASP A 491 -2.18 96.62 -8.23
C ASP A 491 -3.14 97.69 -7.72
N ILE A 492 -2.63 98.63 -6.93
CA ILE A 492 -3.32 99.85 -6.56
C ILE A 492 -3.05 100.90 -7.65
N ILE A 493 -4.12 101.41 -8.23
CA ILE A 493 -4.12 102.28 -9.40
C ILE A 493 -4.75 103.63 -9.02
N LEU A 494 -4.09 104.73 -9.36
CA LEU A 494 -4.59 106.08 -9.13
C LEU A 494 -5.77 106.38 -10.09
N GLN A 495 -6.92 106.82 -9.57
CA GLN A 495 -8.13 107.14 -10.33
C GLN A 495 -8.45 108.64 -10.41
N GLU A 496 -8.02 109.41 -9.40
CA GLU A 496 -8.18 110.86 -9.38
C GLU A 496 -6.82 111.53 -9.10
N PRO A 497 -6.54 112.72 -9.66
CA PRO A 497 -5.28 113.41 -9.42
C PRO A 497 -5.16 113.81 -7.94
N LEU A 498 -3.95 113.69 -7.39
CA LEU A 498 -3.68 114.03 -5.99
C LEU A 498 -3.78 115.55 -5.79
N THR A 499 -4.77 116.01 -5.03
CA THR A 499 -5.16 117.43 -4.93
C THR A 499 -4.25 118.28 -4.04
N SER A 500 -3.31 117.67 -3.29
CA SER A 500 -2.40 118.34 -2.36
C SER A 500 -0.98 117.80 -2.51
N LYS A 501 0.03 118.66 -2.32
CA LYS A 501 1.44 118.25 -2.23
C LYS A 501 1.76 117.49 -0.92
N ASP A 502 0.93 117.67 0.11
CA ASP A 502 1.04 117.01 1.42
C ASP A 502 -0.04 115.94 1.59
N PHE A 503 -0.34 115.20 0.51
CA PHE A 503 -1.36 114.16 0.54
C PHE A 503 -0.84 112.93 1.30
N SER A 504 -1.65 112.45 2.24
CA SER A 504 -1.43 111.20 2.95
C SER A 504 -2.77 110.50 3.15
N THR A 505 -2.84 109.22 2.82
CA THR A 505 -4.02 108.39 3.08
C THR A 505 -3.63 106.99 3.54
N GLN A 506 -4.57 106.33 4.21
CA GLN A 506 -4.45 104.96 4.67
C GLN A 506 -5.56 104.13 4.01
N LEU A 507 -5.17 103.16 3.21
CA LEU A 507 -6.08 102.21 2.59
C LEU A 507 -6.03 100.90 3.38
N LEU A 508 -7.20 100.36 3.73
CA LEU A 508 -7.30 99.04 4.32
C LEU A 508 -7.57 98.02 3.20
N VAL A 509 -6.54 97.26 2.83
CA VAL A 509 -6.63 96.21 1.82
C VAL A 509 -6.97 94.89 2.49
N MET A 510 -8.03 94.24 2.02
CA MET A 510 -8.38 92.88 2.39
C MET A 510 -8.06 91.95 1.23
N VAL A 511 -7.37 90.86 1.56
CA VAL A 511 -7.19 89.73 0.66
C VAL A 511 -8.03 88.56 1.17
N ALA A 512 -8.68 87.85 0.27
CA ALA A 512 -9.39 86.62 0.56
C ALA A 512 -8.94 85.55 -0.42
N ASP A 513 -8.75 84.32 0.03
CA ASP A 513 -8.60 83.20 -0.90
C ASP A 513 -9.93 82.86 -1.61
N GLN A 514 -9.90 81.86 -2.49
CA GLN A 514 -11.06 81.40 -3.26
C GLN A 514 -11.55 80.00 -2.82
N GLY A 515 -11.18 79.58 -1.61
CA GLY A 515 -11.66 78.34 -1.00
C GLY A 515 -13.17 78.35 -0.73
N ILE A 516 -13.73 77.17 -0.45
CA ILE A 516 -15.18 77.02 -0.16
C ILE A 516 -15.59 77.81 1.09
N SER A 517 -14.66 77.94 2.05
CA SER A 517 -14.75 78.83 3.20
C SER A 517 -13.56 79.78 3.15
N PRO A 518 -13.70 80.96 2.51
CA PRO A 518 -12.57 81.85 2.28
C PRO A 518 -11.93 82.31 3.57
N ARG A 519 -10.62 82.17 3.68
CA ARG A 519 -9.80 82.80 4.71
C ARG A 519 -9.32 84.14 4.20
N THR A 520 -9.10 85.07 5.13
CA THR A 520 -8.87 86.47 4.80
C THR A 520 -7.78 87.06 5.67
N ALA A 521 -7.00 87.96 5.09
CA ALA A 521 -6.10 88.83 5.84
C ALA A 521 -6.30 90.29 5.46
N THR A 522 -5.91 91.19 6.36
CA THR A 522 -5.98 92.62 6.14
C THR A 522 -4.63 93.29 6.41
N ALA A 523 -4.22 94.18 5.51
CA ALA A 523 -3.04 95.02 5.68
C ALA A 523 -3.35 96.49 5.50
N MET A 524 -2.61 97.33 6.22
CA MET A 524 -2.69 98.78 6.08
C MET A 524 -1.69 99.24 5.02
N VAL A 525 -2.19 99.92 3.98
CA VAL A 525 -1.37 100.57 2.96
C VAL A 525 -1.35 102.07 3.22
N ILE A 526 -0.18 102.64 3.44
CA ILE A 526 0.02 104.07 3.65
C ILE A 526 0.59 104.67 2.37
N ILE A 527 -0.16 105.57 1.74
CA ILE A 527 0.26 106.30 0.54
C ILE A 527 0.55 107.75 0.94
N PHE A 528 1.70 108.27 0.53
CA PHE A 528 2.11 109.65 0.81
C PHE A 528 2.88 110.30 -0.35
N THR A 529 2.74 111.62 -0.51
CA THR A 529 3.38 112.42 -1.58
C THR A 529 4.64 113.17 -1.17
N GLU A 530 4.87 113.35 0.14
CA GLU A 530 6.14 113.83 0.69
C GLU A 530 6.79 112.69 1.46
N GLU A 531 8.06 112.42 1.16
CA GLU A 531 8.88 111.48 1.91
C GLU A 531 8.93 111.95 3.37
N GLN A 532 8.16 111.32 4.26
CA GLN A 532 8.43 111.41 5.68
C GLN A 532 9.71 110.64 5.95
N GLU A 533 10.86 111.31 5.79
CA GLU A 533 12.08 110.95 6.51
C GLU A 533 11.76 111.07 8.01
N GLU A 534 11.26 110.00 8.61
CA GLU A 534 11.57 109.77 10.02
C GLU A 534 13.03 109.32 10.07
N GLU A 535 13.95 110.29 10.21
CA GLU A 535 15.29 110.03 10.71
C GLU A 535 15.14 109.26 12.03
N ILE A 536 15.65 108.02 12.06
CA ILE A 536 15.87 107.32 13.33
C ILE A 536 16.99 108.09 14.06
N SER A 537 16.60 109.05 14.90
CA SER A 537 17.54 109.75 15.76
C SER A 537 17.80 108.92 17.01
N PHE A 538 18.99 108.36 17.10
CA PHE A 538 19.52 107.85 18.34
C PHE A 538 19.87 109.04 19.24
N THR A 539 19.29 109.11 20.44
CA THR A 539 19.57 110.23 21.37
C THR A 539 21.01 110.27 21.85
N HIS A 540 21.79 109.19 21.63
CA HIS A 540 23.16 109.03 22.11
C HIS A 540 24.05 108.50 20.98
N SER A 541 25.27 109.04 20.85
CA SER A 541 26.25 108.62 19.83
C SER A 541 26.94 107.29 20.13
N LEU A 542 26.66 106.69 21.29
CA LEU A 542 27.13 105.37 21.72
C LEU A 542 26.17 104.83 22.81
N TYR A 543 25.68 103.61 22.64
CA TYR A 543 24.98 102.87 23.71
C TYR A 543 25.90 101.77 24.21
N GLU A 544 26.38 101.89 25.45
CA GLU A 544 27.13 100.83 26.13
C GLU A 544 26.20 100.07 27.07
N ALA A 545 26.24 98.73 26.98
CA ALA A 545 25.62 97.84 27.95
C ALA A 545 26.65 96.79 28.37
N SER A 546 26.77 96.52 29.67
CA SER A 546 27.55 95.41 30.21
C SER A 546 26.61 94.42 30.89
N VAL A 547 26.74 93.15 30.53
CA VAL A 547 25.98 92.03 31.13
C VAL A 547 26.94 91.26 32.03
N PRO A 548 26.65 91.12 33.34
CA PRO A 548 27.43 90.24 34.21
C PRO A 548 27.25 88.78 33.79
N GLU A 549 28.33 88.01 33.85
CA GLU A 549 28.29 86.56 33.66
C GLU A 549 27.27 85.91 34.62
N ASN A 550 26.42 85.03 34.09
CA ASN A 550 25.30 84.32 34.75
C ASN A 550 23.97 85.09 34.96
N SER A 551 23.61 86.00 34.06
CA SER A 551 22.25 86.59 34.03
C SER A 551 21.22 85.63 33.39
N ALA A 552 20.07 85.44 34.04
CA ALA A 552 19.01 84.53 33.59
C ALA A 552 18.23 85.07 32.36
N ALA A 553 17.73 84.15 31.52
CA ALA A 553 17.02 84.50 30.28
C ALA A 553 15.73 85.28 30.56
N GLY A 554 15.58 86.44 29.91
CA GLY A 554 14.28 87.11 29.75
C GLY A 554 14.00 88.38 30.55
N ARG A 555 14.99 89.25 30.82
CA ARG A 555 14.70 90.66 31.17
C ARG A 555 15.88 91.61 30.93
N HIS A 556 15.90 92.26 29.76
CA HIS A 556 15.90 93.72 29.59
C HIS A 556 15.73 94.09 28.12
#